data_AF-A0A7L5YSN9-F1
#
_entry.id   AF-A0A7L5YSN9-F1
#
_cell.length_a   1.000
_cell.length_b   1.000
_cell.length_c   1.000
_cell.angle_alpha   90.00
_cell.angle_beta   90.00
_cell.angle_gamma   90.00
#
_symmetry.space_group_name_H-M   'P 1'
#
loop_
_entity.id
_entity.type
_entity.pdbx_description
1 polymer ?
#
loop_
_entity_poly.entity_id
_entity_poly.type
_entity_poly.pdbx_seq_one_letter_code
_entity_poly.pdbx_strand_id
1 'polypeptide(L)' 'MTRSPLRIALCFHFNQNLNQFSAVASRACYRGLLSVLRRHARLPFMLHISGTLLHAAVARSGTAG' A
#
# COMPACT_ATOMS: atom_id res chain seq x y z
N MET A 1 25.40 -28.21 -11.96
CA MET A 1 25.01 -27.35 -10.82
C MET A 1 23.60 -26.84 -11.07
N THR A 2 22.61 -27.31 -10.33
CA THR A 2 21.24 -26.76 -10.38
C THR A 2 21.21 -25.47 -9.57
N ARG A 3 20.91 -24.33 -10.22
CA ARG A 3 20.74 -23.05 -9.52
C ARG A 3 19.43 -23.10 -8.74
N SER A 4 19.51 -22.96 -7.41
CA SER A 4 18.33 -22.78 -6.57
C SER A 4 17.64 -21.45 -6.93
N PRO A 5 16.31 -21.42 -7.05
CA PRO A 5 15.59 -20.19 -7.35
C PRO A 5 15.74 -19.19 -6.19
N LEU A 6 16.04 -17.94 -6.54
CA LEU A 6 16.14 -16.84 -5.57
C LEU A 6 14.75 -16.55 -4.97
N ARG A 7 14.65 -16.59 -3.64
CA ARG A 7 13.42 -16.25 -2.92
C ARG A 7 13.47 -14.77 -2.51
N ILE A 8 12.62 -13.95 -3.13
CA ILE A 8 12.51 -12.52 -2.84
C ILE A 8 11.21 -12.29 -2.05
N ALA A 9 11.30 -11.50 -0.98
CA ALA A 9 10.14 -10.99 -0.26
C ALA A 9 9.95 -9.51 -0.60
N LEU A 10 8.77 -9.16 -1.13
CA LEU A 10 8.40 -7.77 -1.36
C LEU A 10 7.64 -7.24 -0.14
N CYS A 11 8.16 -6.20 0.49
CA CYS A 11 7.52 -5.56 1.65
C CYS A 11 7.28 -4.09 1.35
N PHE A 12 6.02 -3.65 1.48
CA PHE A 12 5.61 -2.28 1.26
C PHE A 12 5.05 -1.70 2.56
N HIS A 13 5.58 -0.55 2.98
CA HIS A 13 5.13 0.15 4.17
C HIS A 13 4.40 1.44 3.77
N PHE A 14 3.08 1.44 3.94
CA PHE A 14 2.24 2.61 3.73
C PHE A 14 2.16 3.38 5.04
N ASN A 15 3.01 4.39 5.16
CA ASN A 15 2.99 5.32 6.28
C ASN A 15 2.74 6.72 5.76
N GLN A 16 1.73 7.38 6.32
CA GLN A 16 1.42 8.76 5.97
C GLN A 16 1.18 9.56 7.25
N ASN A 17 1.90 10.68 7.32
CA ASN A 17 1.69 11.75 8.29
C ASN A 17 0.36 12.48 7.98
N LEU A 18 -0.33 12.93 9.03
CA LEU A 18 -1.66 13.57 8.95
C LEU A 18 -1.63 15.03 8.44
N ASN A 19 -0.65 15.37 7.59
CA ASN A 19 -0.51 16.72 7.07
C ASN A 19 -1.30 16.93 5.77
N GLN A 20 -1.34 18.18 5.29
CA GLN A 20 -2.05 18.59 4.08
C GLN A 20 -1.60 17.89 2.78
N PHE A 21 -0.42 17.27 2.77
CA PHE A 21 0.11 16.54 1.60
C PHE A 21 -0.34 15.07 1.55
N SER A 22 -1.02 14.61 2.60
CA SER A 22 -1.58 13.26 2.72
C SER A 22 -2.40 12.84 1.48
N ALA A 23 -3.27 13.71 0.97
CA ALA A 23 -4.11 13.41 -0.19
C ALA A 23 -3.32 13.25 -1.51
N VAL A 24 -2.10 13.80 -1.60
CA VAL A 24 -1.24 13.71 -2.79
C VAL A 24 -0.51 12.36 -2.79
N ALA A 25 0.12 12.00 -1.67
CA ALA A 25 0.81 10.71 -1.52
C ALA A 25 -0.14 9.52 -1.72
N SER A 26 -1.39 9.62 -1.23
CA SER A 26 -2.39 8.58 -1.43
C SER A 26 -2.75 8.33 -2.91
N ARG A 27 -2.80 9.38 -3.73
CA ARG A 27 -3.10 9.27 -5.17
C ARG A 27 -1.87 8.84 -5.97
N ALA A 28 -0.70 9.40 -5.67
CA ALA A 28 0.51 9.17 -6.43
C ALA A 28 1.12 7.77 -6.19
N CYS A 29 1.11 7.29 -4.95
CA CYS A 29 1.88 6.10 -4.57
C CYS A 29 1.02 4.85 -4.36
N TYR A 30 -0.09 4.97 -3.62
CA TYR A 30 -0.83 3.78 -3.16
C TYR A 30 -1.71 3.16 -4.23
N ARG A 31 -2.49 3.97 -4.98
CA ARG A 31 -3.40 3.43 -6.00
C ARG A 31 -2.66 2.70 -7.12
N GLY A 32 -1.56 3.26 -7.60
CA GLY A 32 -0.75 2.65 -8.65
C GLY A 32 -0.18 1.30 -8.23
N LEU A 33 0.45 1.25 -7.05
CA LEU A 33 1.00 0.02 -6.50
C LEU A 33 -0.08 -1.04 -6.26
N LEU A 34 -1.21 -0.68 -5.62
CA LEU A 34 -2.32 -1.62 -5.42
C LEU A 34 -2.88 -2.16 -6.75
N SER A 35 -2.94 -1.33 -7.80
CA SER A 35 -3.34 -1.77 -9.15
C SER A 35 -2.37 -2.82 -9.72
N VAL A 36 -1.06 -2.60 -9.57
CA VAL A 36 -0.03 -3.55 -10.00
C VAL A 36 -0.12 -4.84 -9.21
N LEU A 37 -0.18 -4.78 -7.87
CA LEU A 37 -0.26 -5.95 -7.01
C LEU A 37 -1.50 -6.80 -7.31
N ARG A 38 -2.67 -6.16 -7.57
CA ARG A 38 -3.90 -6.85 -7.98
C ARG A 38 -3.76 -7.60 -9.30
N ARG A 39 -2.96 -7.10 -10.24
CA ARG A 39 -2.69 -7.78 -11.53
C ARG A 39 -1.72 -8.96 -11.41
N HIS A 40 -1.00 -9.07 -10.29
CA HIS A 40 0.02 -10.10 -10.05
C HIS A 40 -0.37 -10.99 -8.87
N ALA A 41 -1.52 -11.66 -8.95
CA ALA A 41 -2.08 -12.46 -7.85
C ALA A 41 -1.19 -13.61 -7.32
N ARG A 42 -0.18 -14.02 -8.09
CA ARG A 42 0.78 -15.08 -7.70
C ARG A 42 2.05 -14.53 -7.03
N LEU A 43 2.24 -13.21 -7.00
CA LEU A 43 3.41 -12.57 -6.41
C LEU A 43 3.21 -12.46 -4.89
N PRO A 44 4.03 -13.13 -4.06
CA PRO A 44 3.93 -12.96 -2.61
C PRO A 44 4.45 -11.57 -2.22
N PHE A 45 3.64 -10.83 -1.46
CA PHE A 45 4.06 -9.55 -0.88
C PHE A 45 3.45 -9.38 0.51
N MET A 46 4.09 -8.53 1.29
CA MET A 46 3.59 -8.01 2.56
C MET A 46 3.26 -6.52 2.39
N LEU A 47 2.10 -6.12 2.90
CA LEU A 47 1.68 -4.73 2.93
C LEU A 47 1.40 -4.32 4.37
N HIS A 48 2.23 -3.43 4.91
CA HIS A 48 2.02 -2.83 6.23
C HIS A 48 1.35 -1.46 6.07
N ILE A 49 0.22 -1.26 6.75
CA ILE A 49 -0.56 -0.01 6.70
C ILE A 49 -0.51 0.63 8.08
N SER A 50 -0.01 1.87 8.17
CA SER A 50 0.06 2.59 9.44
C SER A 50 -1.34 2.92 9.99
N GLY A 51 -1.48 2.95 11.31
CA GLY A 51 -2.74 3.31 11.97
C GLY A 51 -3.23 4.72 11.62
N THR A 52 -2.32 5.67 11.39
CA THR A 52 -2.66 7.04 10.96
C THR A 52 -3.31 7.05 9.57
N LEU A 53 -2.82 6.21 8.65
CA LEU A 53 -3.39 6.11 7.32
C LEU A 53 -4.76 5.45 7.36
N LEU A 54 -4.94 4.41 8.17
CA LEU A 54 -6.24 3.76 8.35
C LEU A 54 -7.27 4.72 8.96
N HIS A 55 -6.88 5.47 10.00
CA HIS A 55 -7.73 6.48 10.63
C HIS A 55 -8.20 7.54 9.61
N ALA A 56 -7.27 8.07 8.80
CA ALA A 56 -7.61 9.04 7.76
C ALA A 56 -8.51 8.44 6.66
N ALA A 57 -8.35 7.16 6.31
CA ALA A 57 -9.20 6.49 5.32
C ALA A 57 -10.63 6.30 5.83
N VAL A 58 -10.80 5.91 7.09
CA VAL A 58 -12.12 5.71 7.71
C VAL A 58 -12.83 7.04 7.93
N ALA A 59 -12.12 8.07 8.42
CA ALA A 59 -12.69 9.41 8.63
C ALA A 59 -13.27 10.00 7.33
N ARG A 60 -12.69 9.67 6.17
CA ARG A 60 -13.19 10.10 4.86
C ARG A 60 -14.37 9.30 4.33
N SER A 61 -14.65 8.12 4.89
CA SER A 61 -15.79 7.28 4.51
C SER A 61 -17.07 7.68 5.26
N GLY A 62 -16.95 8.43 6.36
CA GLY A 62 -18.08 8.90 7.18
C GLY A 62 -18.72 10.22 6.74
N THR A 63 -18.20 10.89 5.70
CA THR A 63 -18.74 12.16 5.17
C THR A 63 -19.53 12.00 3.86
N ALA A 64 -19.88 10.77 3.49
CA ALA A 64 -20.86 10.48 2.44
C ALA A 64 -22.21 10.16 3.09
N GLY A 65 -22.86 11.21 3.62
CA GLY A 65 -24.19 11.20 4.20
C GLY A 65 -24.78 12.60 4.08
#